data_AF-A0Y347-F1
#
_entry.id   AF-A0Y347-F1
#
_cell.length_a   1.000
_cell.length_b   1.000
_cell.length_c   1.000
_cell.angle_alpha   90.00
_cell.angle_beta   90.00
_cell.angle_gamma   90.00
#
_symmetry.space_group_name_H-M   'P 1'
#
loop_
_entity.id
_entity.type
_entity.pdbx_description
1 polymer ?
#
loop_
_entity_poly.entity_id
_entity_poly.type
_entity_poly.pdbx_seq_one_letter_code
_entity_poly.pdbx_strand_id
1 'polypeptide(L)'
;MKAKEIEQLELSKTETREVITPYAFKVDNALLGIPLATPLKRALAIVIDVALIFVAAKLSATLIAFVAAMAFYKGTAQQYLPKMSSVWRRILKIMAASILFVSALAVLSIGIDYLEDDNSEIGSVIQGVKIEDEIQLTESEKHRVNAYLIKVEDERCEQSCQQNALDNLIGQVPKLAEMDDLQSPQLARALLQLLVLSENNEIKPAQLIEEKPAQTTTNSILQWGKGIIQDLGLGFGWAAVYFTLFSLLWRGQTPGKKVCNIRVVALNGEPLGLLDCFGRYGGYGAGFATGLLGFLQVYWDPNRQAIQDKISATVVIQGSVKQIVNIETVEKTVKAK
;
A
#
# COMPACT_ATOMS: atom_id res chain seq x y z
N MET A 1 23.94 -16.83 28.58
CA MET A 1 23.98 -18.05 29.41
C MET A 1 24.43 -19.21 28.51
N LYS A 2 25.22 -20.17 29.01
CA LYS A 2 25.70 -21.31 28.19
C LYS A 2 24.59 -22.38 28.09
N ALA A 3 24.54 -23.12 26.99
CA ALA A 3 23.54 -24.18 26.79
C ALA A 3 23.50 -25.21 27.93
N LYS A 4 24.68 -25.64 28.42
CA LYS A 4 24.80 -26.59 29.55
C LYS A 4 24.18 -26.06 30.84
N GLU A 5 24.22 -24.75 31.07
CA GLU A 5 23.64 -24.13 32.27
C GLU A 5 22.10 -24.14 32.21
N ILE A 6 21.51 -24.07 31.02
CA ILE A 6 20.06 -24.18 30.83
C ILE A 6 19.58 -25.62 30.93
N GLU A 7 20.35 -26.57 30.40
CA GLU A 7 20.02 -28.01 30.53
C GLU A 7 19.97 -28.45 32.00
N GLN A 8 20.83 -27.86 32.85
CA GLN A 8 20.84 -28.10 34.29
C GLN A 8 19.61 -27.54 35.04
N LEU A 9 18.81 -26.67 34.42
CA LEU A 9 17.61 -26.09 35.04
C LEU A 9 16.39 -27.03 35.00
N GLU A 10 16.50 -28.20 34.35
CA GLU A 10 15.44 -29.24 34.26
C GLU A 10 14.03 -28.68 33.97
N LEU A 11 13.96 -27.67 33.08
CA LEU A 11 12.73 -26.96 32.76
C LEU A 11 11.65 -27.92 32.22
N SER A 12 10.44 -27.83 32.76
CA SER A 12 9.29 -28.56 32.27
C SER A 12 8.88 -28.10 30.86
N LYS A 13 7.99 -28.85 30.20
CA LYS A 13 7.51 -28.54 28.84
C LYS A 13 6.85 -27.16 28.74
N THR A 14 6.17 -26.71 29.80
CA THR A 14 5.53 -25.39 29.86
C THR A 14 6.57 -24.28 30.02
N GLU A 15 7.59 -24.50 30.84
CA GLU A 15 8.62 -23.51 31.14
C GLU A 15 9.60 -23.32 29.98
N THR A 16 9.94 -24.40 29.27
CA THR A 16 10.69 -24.38 27.99
C THR A 16 10.05 -23.42 26.98
N ARG A 17 8.72 -23.20 27.05
CA ARG A 17 8.01 -22.30 26.15
C ARG A 17 8.11 -20.83 26.52
N GLU A 18 8.66 -20.50 27.68
CA GLU A 18 8.77 -19.11 28.14
C GLU A 18 10.11 -18.46 27.80
N VAL A 19 11.11 -19.26 27.45
CA VAL A 19 12.48 -18.83 27.17
C VAL A 19 13.05 -19.54 25.95
N ILE A 20 14.06 -18.95 25.31
CA ILE A 20 14.76 -19.57 24.18
C ILE A 20 15.60 -20.77 24.66
N THR A 21 15.38 -21.94 24.07
CA THR A 21 16.08 -23.21 24.42
C THR A 21 16.91 -23.78 23.26
N PRO A 22 17.94 -24.60 23.54
CA PRO A 22 18.89 -25.10 22.52
C PRO A 22 18.34 -26.21 21.61
N TYR A 23 17.13 -26.74 21.88
CA TYR A 23 16.60 -27.94 21.23
C TYR A 23 16.08 -27.72 19.79
N ALA A 24 15.96 -26.47 19.32
CA ALA A 24 15.42 -26.17 17.99
C ALA A 24 16.43 -25.35 17.16
N PHE A 25 17.18 -26.05 16.30
CA PHE A 25 18.22 -25.51 15.41
C PHE A 25 19.38 -24.84 16.16
N LYS A 26 20.53 -24.62 15.50
CA LYS A 26 21.70 -23.98 16.14
C LYS A 26 21.36 -22.52 16.49
N VAL A 27 20.78 -22.30 17.67
CA VAL A 27 20.48 -20.98 18.21
C VAL A 27 21.77 -20.37 18.74
N ASP A 28 22.00 -19.09 18.47
CA ASP A 28 23.13 -18.36 19.03
C ASP A 28 23.06 -18.36 20.57
N ASN A 29 24.18 -18.69 21.21
CA ASN A 29 24.28 -18.79 22.68
C ASN A 29 23.92 -17.48 23.40
N ALA A 30 24.06 -16.33 22.73
CA ALA A 30 23.68 -15.04 23.29
C ALA A 30 22.15 -14.86 23.40
N LEU A 31 21.36 -15.66 22.67
CA LEU A 31 19.90 -15.60 22.70
C LEU A 31 19.27 -16.50 23.75
N LEU A 32 20.02 -17.46 24.27
CA LEU A 32 19.52 -18.45 25.23
C LEU A 32 19.05 -17.81 26.54
N GLY A 33 17.88 -18.23 27.01
CA GLY A 33 17.26 -17.74 28.25
C GLY A 33 16.52 -16.39 28.12
N ILE A 34 16.52 -15.78 26.94
CA ILE A 34 15.74 -14.56 26.70
C ILE A 34 14.22 -14.89 26.76
N PRO A 35 13.40 -14.07 27.44
CA PRO A 35 11.95 -14.24 27.49
C PRO A 35 11.31 -14.17 26.10
N LEU A 36 10.43 -15.12 25.81
CA LEU A 36 9.65 -15.18 24.57
C LEU A 36 8.39 -14.30 24.65
N ALA A 37 7.99 -13.74 23.51
CA ALA A 37 6.75 -12.98 23.40
C ALA A 37 5.52 -13.89 23.57
N THR A 38 4.55 -13.46 24.38
CA THR A 38 3.28 -14.17 24.54
C THR A 38 2.42 -14.13 23.27
N PRO A 39 1.58 -15.15 22.99
CA PRO A 39 0.64 -15.13 21.89
C PRO A 39 -0.22 -13.85 21.82
N LEU A 40 -0.76 -13.40 22.97
CA LEU A 40 -1.60 -12.20 23.04
C LEU A 40 -0.86 -10.93 22.62
N LYS A 41 0.36 -10.69 23.11
CA LYS A 41 1.19 -9.55 22.68
C LYS A 41 1.50 -9.58 21.19
N ARG A 42 1.73 -10.78 20.62
CA ARG A 42 1.95 -10.94 19.18
C ARG A 42 0.68 -10.61 18.38
N ALA A 43 -0.46 -11.12 18.81
CA ALA A 43 -1.75 -10.84 18.19
C ALA A 43 -2.07 -9.34 18.24
N LEU A 44 -1.94 -8.71 19.41
CA LEU A 44 -2.14 -7.28 19.59
C LEU A 44 -1.22 -6.45 18.67
N ALA A 45 0.06 -6.81 18.58
CA ALA A 45 0.99 -6.13 17.68
C ALA A 45 0.56 -6.22 16.22
N ILE A 46 0.11 -7.41 15.77
CA ILE A 46 -0.39 -7.61 14.40
C ILE A 46 -1.65 -6.77 14.16
N VAL A 47 -2.59 -6.74 15.11
CA VAL A 47 -3.82 -5.93 14.99
C VAL A 47 -3.49 -4.45 14.85
N ILE A 48 -2.57 -3.93 15.68
CA ILE A 48 -2.12 -2.53 15.57
C ILE A 48 -1.47 -2.27 14.21
N ASP A 49 -0.58 -3.16 13.76
CA ASP A 49 0.08 -3.01 12.47
C ASP A 49 -0.90 -3.03 11.30
N VAL A 50 -1.89 -3.94 11.31
CA VAL A 50 -2.95 -4.00 10.28
C VAL A 50 -3.80 -2.74 10.29
N ALA A 51 -4.17 -2.23 11.47
CA ALA A 51 -4.90 -0.97 11.57
C ALA A 51 -4.10 0.21 10.96
N LEU A 52 -2.80 0.28 11.25
CA LEU A 52 -1.93 1.31 10.67
C LEU A 52 -1.78 1.17 9.16
N ILE A 53 -1.67 -0.05 8.64
CA ILE A 53 -1.65 -0.30 7.20
C ILE A 53 -2.96 0.15 6.55
N PHE A 54 -4.10 -0.14 7.17
CA PHE A 54 -5.41 0.25 6.65
C PHE A 54 -5.59 1.78 6.63
N VAL A 55 -5.19 2.47 7.71
CA VAL A 55 -5.16 3.94 7.76
C VAL A 55 -4.22 4.49 6.70
N ALA A 56 -3.02 3.91 6.56
CA ALA A 56 -2.06 4.33 5.54
C ALA A 56 -2.58 4.12 4.12
N ALA A 57 -3.35 3.05 3.86
CA ALA A 57 -3.94 2.78 2.55
C ALA A 57 -5.03 3.80 2.14
N LYS A 58 -5.54 4.61 3.07
CA LYS A 58 -6.43 5.75 2.78
C LYS A 58 -5.67 7.03 2.42
N LEU A 59 -4.36 7.06 2.61
CA LEU A 59 -3.52 8.18 2.20
C LEU A 59 -3.29 8.14 0.68
N SER A 60 -2.93 9.28 0.10
CA SER A 60 -2.59 9.33 -1.32
C SER A 60 -1.44 8.36 -1.64
N ALA A 61 -1.55 7.65 -2.76
CA ALA A 61 -0.51 6.71 -3.20
C ALA A 61 0.85 7.41 -3.37
N THR A 62 0.85 8.69 -3.75
CA THR A 62 2.06 9.53 -3.85
C THR A 62 2.75 9.72 -2.50
N LEU A 63 1.99 9.95 -1.42
CA LEU A 63 2.54 10.11 -0.08
C LEU A 63 3.09 8.79 0.47
N ILE A 64 2.39 7.68 0.22
CA ILE A 64 2.87 6.35 0.59
C ILE A 64 4.17 6.02 -0.16
N ALA A 65 4.23 6.27 -1.47
CA ALA A 65 5.41 6.05 -2.29
C ALA A 65 6.60 6.90 -1.82
N PHE A 66 6.35 8.16 -1.46
CA PHE A 66 7.37 9.05 -0.90
C PHE A 66 7.93 8.51 0.43
N VAL A 67 7.06 8.12 1.36
CA VAL A 67 7.48 7.54 2.65
C VAL A 67 8.22 6.21 2.46
N ALA A 68 7.73 5.36 1.56
CA ALA A 68 8.35 4.09 1.19
C ALA A 68 9.77 4.31 0.66
N ALA A 69 9.93 5.21 -0.29
CA ALA A 69 11.21 5.51 -0.92
C ALA A 69 12.19 6.14 0.08
N MET A 70 11.71 6.99 1.00
CA MET A 70 12.53 7.56 2.08
C MET A 70 13.00 6.48 3.05
N ALA A 71 12.09 5.60 3.47
CA ALA A 71 12.41 4.47 4.35
C ALA A 71 13.38 3.50 3.68
N PHE A 72 13.20 3.21 2.39
CA PHE A 72 14.10 2.38 1.60
C PHE A 72 15.48 3.02 1.47
N TYR A 73 15.56 4.32 1.12
CA TYR A 73 16.80 5.07 1.05
C TYR A 73 17.58 4.98 2.37
N LYS A 74 16.90 5.21 3.50
CA LYS A 74 17.50 5.07 4.84
C LYS A 74 17.93 3.63 5.14
N GLY A 75 17.16 2.64 4.69
CA GLY A 75 17.43 1.22 4.84
C GLY A 75 18.68 0.74 4.09
N THR A 76 19.14 1.48 3.07
CA THR A 76 20.40 1.17 2.36
C THR A 76 21.67 1.45 3.19
N ALA A 77 21.56 2.06 4.37
CA ALA A 77 22.72 2.37 5.19
C ALA A 77 23.48 1.10 5.64
N GLN A 78 24.80 1.22 5.83
CA GLN A 78 25.69 0.10 6.21
C GLN A 78 25.24 -0.62 7.47
N GLN A 79 24.64 0.13 8.39
CA GLN A 79 24.16 -0.37 9.67
C GLN A 79 23.04 -1.41 9.53
N TYR A 80 22.29 -1.40 8.43
CA TYR A 80 21.15 -2.29 8.18
C TYR A 80 21.46 -3.37 7.14
N LEU A 81 22.35 -3.08 6.18
CA LEU A 81 22.79 -4.04 5.16
C LEU A 81 24.32 -4.20 5.17
N PRO A 82 24.88 -4.88 6.20
CA PRO A 82 26.32 -4.99 6.39
C PRO A 82 27.01 -5.87 5.34
N LYS A 83 26.31 -6.88 4.81
CA LYS A 83 26.84 -7.83 3.82
C LYS A 83 26.83 -7.30 2.38
N MET A 84 26.20 -6.15 2.13
CA MET A 84 26.04 -5.59 0.79
C MET A 84 27.28 -4.80 0.34
N SER A 85 27.72 -4.99 -0.91
CA SER A 85 28.88 -4.28 -1.46
C SER A 85 28.63 -2.78 -1.61
N SER A 86 29.71 -1.98 -1.53
CA SER A 86 29.65 -0.52 -1.61
C SER A 86 29.10 -0.01 -2.94
N VAL A 87 29.34 -0.73 -4.05
CA VAL A 87 28.86 -0.38 -5.39
C VAL A 87 27.34 -0.56 -5.48
N TRP A 88 26.84 -1.75 -5.09
CA TRP A 88 25.41 -2.03 -5.07
C TRP A 88 24.64 -1.08 -4.16
N ARG A 89 25.23 -0.69 -3.03
CA ARG A 89 24.65 0.31 -2.14
C ARG A 89 24.51 1.68 -2.81
N ARG A 90 25.52 2.13 -3.57
CA ARG A 90 25.47 3.41 -4.30
C ARG A 90 24.39 3.37 -5.38
N ILE A 91 24.31 2.28 -6.14
CA ILE A 91 23.28 2.07 -7.16
C ILE A 91 21.88 2.15 -6.53
N LEU A 92 21.64 1.39 -5.45
CA LEU A 92 20.35 1.43 -4.75
C LEU A 92 20.00 2.80 -4.17
N LYS A 93 20.99 3.55 -3.68
CA LYS A 93 20.77 4.93 -3.21
C LYS A 93 20.39 5.89 -4.34
N ILE A 94 21.04 5.78 -5.50
CA ILE A 94 20.72 6.61 -6.66
C ILE A 94 19.31 6.27 -7.17
N MET A 95 18.97 4.98 -7.28
CA MET A 95 17.62 4.54 -7.65
C MET A 95 16.56 5.00 -6.64
N ALA A 96 16.84 4.89 -5.34
CA ALA A 96 15.93 5.38 -4.31
C ALA A 96 15.78 6.91 -4.35
N ALA A 97 16.86 7.64 -4.64
CA ALA A 97 16.84 9.10 -4.77
C ALA A 97 16.08 9.56 -6.01
N SER A 98 16.19 8.86 -7.15
CA SER A 98 15.41 9.18 -8.35
C SER A 98 13.92 8.93 -8.14
N ILE A 99 13.55 7.81 -7.51
CA ILE A 99 12.15 7.53 -7.13
C ILE A 99 11.63 8.60 -6.16
N LEU A 100 12.43 8.99 -5.17
CA LEU A 100 12.08 10.07 -4.24
C LEU A 100 11.86 11.40 -4.96
N PHE A 101 12.72 11.73 -5.92
CA PHE A 101 12.59 12.94 -6.72
C PHE A 101 11.30 12.95 -7.54
N VAL A 102 11.00 11.87 -8.26
CA VAL A 102 9.75 11.72 -9.03
C VAL A 102 8.53 11.78 -8.13
N SER A 103 8.57 11.09 -6.98
CA SER A 103 7.47 11.11 -6.01
C SER A 103 7.26 12.50 -5.42
N ALA A 104 8.33 13.24 -5.14
CA ALA A 104 8.26 14.61 -4.65
C ALA A 104 7.67 15.57 -5.69
N LEU A 105 8.03 15.43 -6.98
CA LEU A 105 7.42 16.20 -8.06
C LEU A 105 5.92 15.90 -8.19
N ALA A 106 5.51 14.63 -8.07
CA ALA A 106 4.10 14.24 -8.10
C ALA A 106 3.31 14.77 -6.89
N VAL A 107 3.93 14.82 -5.70
CA VAL A 107 3.31 15.46 -4.52
C VAL A 107 3.19 16.97 -4.71
N LEU A 108 4.21 17.59 -5.31
CA LEU A 108 4.20 19.03 -5.60
C LEU A 108 3.11 19.38 -6.62
N SER A 109 2.92 18.59 -7.68
CA SER A 109 1.85 18.84 -8.66
C SER A 109 0.46 18.78 -8.03
N ILE A 110 0.20 17.78 -7.17
CA ILE A 110 -1.06 17.70 -6.41
C ILE A 110 -1.26 18.94 -5.53
N GLY A 111 -0.18 19.43 -4.92
CA GLY A 111 -0.22 20.65 -4.11
C GLY A 111 -0.51 21.92 -4.93
N ILE A 112 -0.02 21.99 -6.18
CA ILE A 112 -0.31 23.11 -7.09
C ILE A 112 -1.76 23.04 -7.56
N ASP A 113 -2.24 21.88 -8.01
CA ASP A 113 -3.64 21.70 -8.43
C ASP A 113 -4.62 22.12 -7.32
N TYR A 114 -4.33 21.76 -6.07
CA TYR A 114 -5.16 22.16 -4.92
C TYR A 114 -5.18 23.68 -4.66
N LEU A 115 -4.08 24.38 -4.94
CA LEU A 115 -3.99 25.84 -4.78
C LEU A 115 -4.58 26.62 -5.97
N GLU A 116 -4.60 25.99 -7.15
CA GLU A 116 -5.15 26.57 -8.38
C GLU A 116 -6.68 26.44 -8.44
N ASP A 117 -7.26 25.42 -7.80
CA ASP A 117 -8.71 25.20 -7.67
C ASP A 117 -9.41 26.34 -6.89
N ASP A 118 -8.73 26.97 -5.91
CA ASP A 118 -9.27 28.11 -5.15
C ASP A 118 -9.19 29.46 -5.91
N ASN A 119 -8.42 29.54 -7.00
CA ASN A 119 -8.15 30.81 -7.72
C ASN A 119 -8.56 30.81 -9.20
N SER A 120 -9.19 29.73 -9.69
CA SER A 120 -9.57 29.64 -11.09
C SER A 120 -10.96 29.02 -11.28
N GLU A 121 -12.00 29.86 -11.31
CA GLU A 121 -13.32 29.52 -11.89
C GLU A 121 -13.24 29.11 -13.39
N ILE A 122 -12.04 29.03 -13.97
CA ILE A 122 -11.77 28.63 -15.35
C ILE A 122 -10.91 27.33 -15.40
N GLY A 123 -10.18 26.99 -14.34
CA GLY A 123 -9.31 25.79 -14.30
C GLY A 123 -10.05 24.50 -13.95
N SER A 124 -11.19 24.59 -13.25
CA SER A 124 -11.99 23.44 -12.84
C SER A 124 -12.71 22.71 -13.99
N VAL A 125 -12.81 23.33 -15.17
CA VAL A 125 -13.55 22.77 -16.32
C VAL A 125 -12.75 21.67 -17.05
N ILE A 126 -11.42 21.69 -17.01
CA ILE A 126 -10.61 20.69 -17.76
C ILE A 126 -10.38 19.42 -16.92
N GLN A 127 -10.36 19.53 -15.59
CA GLN A 127 -10.06 18.40 -14.71
C GLN A 127 -11.33 17.63 -14.25
N GLY A 128 -12.52 18.26 -14.35
CA GLY A 128 -13.79 17.71 -13.87
C GLY A 128 -14.69 17.05 -14.94
N VAL A 129 -14.47 17.34 -16.22
CA VAL A 129 -15.27 16.72 -17.30
C VAL A 129 -14.69 15.33 -17.58
N LYS A 130 -15.18 14.33 -16.83
CA LYS A 130 -15.24 12.97 -17.36
C LYS A 130 -16.17 13.03 -18.57
N ILE A 131 -15.60 13.13 -19.76
CA ILE A 131 -16.35 12.79 -20.96
C ILE A 131 -16.70 11.31 -20.80
N GLU A 132 -17.94 11.03 -20.41
CA GLU A 132 -18.49 9.69 -20.55
C GLU A 132 -18.47 9.35 -22.04
N ASP A 133 -17.58 8.42 -22.40
CA ASP A 133 -17.29 7.94 -23.77
C ASP A 133 -18.51 7.27 -24.48
N GLU A 134 -19.76 7.60 -24.12
CA GLU A 134 -20.94 6.88 -24.59
C GLU A 134 -21.96 7.70 -25.40
N ILE A 135 -21.71 8.99 -25.70
CA ILE A 135 -22.61 9.73 -26.60
C ILE A 135 -22.08 9.71 -28.04
N GLN A 136 -22.33 8.61 -28.75
CA GLN A 136 -22.16 8.58 -30.21
C GLN A 136 -23.30 9.34 -30.88
N LEU A 137 -22.99 10.55 -31.35
CA LEU A 137 -23.88 11.36 -32.20
C LEU A 137 -23.85 10.81 -33.63
N THR A 138 -25.01 10.63 -34.24
CA THR A 138 -25.13 10.30 -35.65
C THR A 138 -24.71 11.50 -36.52
N GLU A 139 -24.30 11.26 -37.77
CA GLU A 139 -23.93 12.33 -38.73
C GLU A 139 -25.00 13.44 -38.85
N SER A 140 -26.28 13.07 -38.74
CA SER A 140 -27.39 14.01 -38.75
C SER A 140 -27.48 14.89 -37.50
N GLU A 141 -27.09 14.37 -36.33
CA GLU A 141 -27.08 15.08 -35.05
C GLU A 141 -25.87 16.04 -35.00
N LYS A 142 -24.71 15.63 -35.53
CA LYS A 142 -23.52 16.49 -35.68
C LYS A 142 -23.78 17.71 -36.54
N HIS A 143 -24.50 17.54 -37.66
CA HIS A 143 -24.88 18.68 -38.51
C HIS A 143 -25.76 19.69 -37.76
N ARG A 144 -26.61 19.23 -36.84
CA ARG A 144 -27.46 20.10 -36.02
C ARG A 144 -26.65 20.81 -34.93
N VAL A 145 -25.71 20.11 -34.30
CA VAL A 145 -24.77 20.72 -33.35
C VAL A 145 -23.91 21.79 -34.02
N ASN A 146 -23.38 21.52 -35.22
CA ASN A 146 -22.63 22.51 -36.01
C ASN A 146 -23.48 23.71 -36.43
N ALA A 147 -24.73 23.49 -36.83
CA ALA A 147 -25.65 24.58 -37.14
C ALA A 147 -25.96 25.45 -35.90
N TYR A 148 -26.05 24.85 -34.71
CA TYR A 148 -26.15 25.58 -33.44
C TYR A 148 -24.89 26.40 -33.16
N LEU A 149 -23.70 25.79 -33.27
CA LEU A 149 -22.43 26.46 -33.00
C LEU A 149 -22.21 27.69 -33.90
N ILE A 150 -22.50 27.56 -35.20
CA ILE A 150 -22.42 28.67 -36.16
C ILE A 150 -23.43 29.77 -35.80
N LYS A 151 -24.66 29.41 -35.41
CA LYS A 151 -25.72 30.37 -35.07
C LYS A 151 -25.40 31.19 -33.80
N VAL A 152 -24.65 30.61 -32.87
CA VAL A 152 -24.25 31.25 -31.60
C VAL A 152 -22.90 31.98 -31.72
N GLU A 153 -22.15 31.75 -32.80
CA GLU A 153 -20.88 32.41 -33.10
C GLU A 153 -21.01 33.81 -33.69
N ASP A 154 -22.16 34.13 -34.29
CA ASP A 154 -22.46 35.50 -34.72
C ASP A 154 -22.45 36.46 -33.51
N GLU A 155 -21.66 37.54 -33.59
CA GLU A 155 -21.42 38.57 -32.56
C GLU A 155 -22.69 39.32 -32.06
N ARG A 156 -23.89 38.88 -32.44
CA ARG A 156 -25.18 39.53 -32.19
C ARG A 156 -26.15 38.72 -31.30
N CYS A 157 -25.77 37.54 -30.81
CA CYS A 157 -26.65 36.69 -29.99
C CYS A 157 -26.44 36.93 -28.49
N GLU A 158 -27.32 37.74 -27.87
CA GLU A 158 -27.40 37.95 -26.40
C GLU A 158 -27.79 36.67 -25.64
N GLN A 159 -27.64 36.68 -24.31
CA GLN A 159 -27.82 35.52 -23.42
C GLN A 159 -29.18 34.81 -23.57
N SER A 160 -30.25 35.54 -23.87
CA SER A 160 -31.59 35.00 -24.13
C SER A 160 -31.71 34.28 -25.48
N CYS A 161 -30.97 34.73 -26.49
CA CYS A 161 -30.88 34.07 -27.80
C CYS A 161 -30.13 32.74 -27.70
N GLN A 162 -29.10 32.67 -26.86
CA GLN A 162 -28.30 31.46 -26.64
C GLN A 162 -29.09 30.36 -25.94
N GLN A 163 -29.86 30.71 -24.90
CA GLN A 163 -30.73 29.75 -24.19
C GLN A 163 -31.81 29.18 -25.12
N ASN A 164 -32.52 30.03 -25.87
CA ASN A 164 -33.52 29.58 -26.83
C ASN A 164 -32.92 28.69 -27.94
N ALA A 165 -31.70 28.97 -28.38
CA ALA A 165 -31.01 28.15 -29.38
C ALA A 165 -30.61 26.78 -28.81
N LEU A 166 -30.20 26.73 -27.55
CA LEU A 166 -29.83 25.51 -26.85
C LEU A 166 -31.06 24.62 -26.57
N ASP A 167 -32.16 25.21 -26.13
CA ASP A 167 -33.42 24.49 -25.91
C ASP A 167 -33.96 23.86 -27.22
N ASN A 168 -33.83 24.59 -28.33
CA ASN A 168 -34.17 24.07 -29.66
C ASN A 168 -33.24 22.92 -30.10
N LEU A 169 -31.97 22.94 -29.71
CA LEU A 169 -31.03 21.86 -30.00
C LEU A 169 -31.33 20.62 -29.17
N ILE A 170 -31.59 20.80 -27.86
CA ILE A 170 -31.98 19.72 -26.94
C ILE A 170 -33.29 19.06 -27.40
N GLY A 171 -34.25 19.84 -27.90
CA GLY A 171 -35.50 19.32 -28.49
C GLY A 171 -35.30 18.52 -29.79
N GLN A 172 -34.20 18.73 -30.51
CA GLN A 172 -33.86 18.00 -31.74
C GLN A 172 -32.92 16.82 -31.51
N VAL A 173 -32.15 16.85 -30.42
CA VAL A 173 -31.21 15.80 -30.02
C VAL A 173 -31.47 15.47 -28.55
N PRO A 174 -32.48 14.63 -28.26
CA PRO A 174 -32.92 14.36 -26.89
C PRO A 174 -31.84 13.68 -26.04
N LYS A 175 -30.83 13.03 -26.66
CA LYS A 175 -29.65 12.49 -25.97
C LYS A 175 -28.84 13.55 -25.22
N LEU A 176 -28.88 14.81 -25.66
CA LEU A 176 -28.21 15.93 -24.99
C LEU A 176 -28.98 16.41 -23.75
N ALA A 177 -30.25 16.01 -23.59
CA ALA A 177 -31.06 16.36 -22.41
C ALA A 177 -30.66 15.58 -21.15
N GLU A 178 -29.96 14.46 -21.32
CA GLU A 178 -29.51 13.61 -20.20
C GLU A 178 -28.23 14.17 -19.53
N MET A 179 -27.63 15.21 -20.11
CA MET A 179 -26.44 15.87 -19.57
C MET A 179 -26.84 16.99 -18.61
N ASP A 180 -26.70 16.75 -17.29
CA ASP A 180 -26.95 17.78 -16.26
C ASP A 180 -26.04 19.02 -16.43
N ASP A 181 -24.89 18.87 -17.09
CA ASP A 181 -23.87 19.92 -17.30
C ASP A 181 -24.24 20.94 -18.41
N LEU A 182 -25.31 20.70 -19.19
CA LEU A 182 -25.76 21.62 -20.25
C LEU A 182 -26.57 22.82 -19.74
N GLN A 183 -26.74 22.98 -18.43
CA GLN A 183 -27.59 24.02 -17.82
C GLN A 183 -27.09 25.46 -18.01
N SER A 184 -25.82 25.67 -18.40
CA SER A 184 -25.29 27.00 -18.69
C SER A 184 -24.91 27.14 -20.18
N PRO A 185 -25.39 28.19 -20.88
CA PRO A 185 -25.26 28.30 -22.34
C PRO A 185 -23.81 28.45 -22.82
N GLN A 186 -22.94 29.00 -21.98
CA GLN A 186 -21.52 29.18 -22.26
C GLN A 186 -20.75 27.85 -22.17
N LEU A 187 -21.10 27.01 -21.19
CA LEU A 187 -20.46 25.72 -20.93
C LEU A 187 -20.95 24.65 -21.92
N ALA A 188 -22.24 24.69 -22.27
CA ALA A 188 -22.83 23.89 -23.34
C ALA A 188 -22.12 24.09 -24.68
N ARG A 189 -21.76 25.34 -25.04
CA ARG A 189 -21.05 25.64 -26.29
C ARG A 189 -19.66 25.01 -26.34
N ALA A 190 -18.89 25.12 -25.26
CA ALA A 190 -17.54 24.55 -25.18
C ALA A 190 -17.55 23.02 -25.24
N LEU A 191 -18.49 22.37 -24.53
CA LEU A 191 -18.66 20.91 -24.56
C LEU A 191 -19.09 20.40 -25.94
N LEU A 192 -20.05 21.08 -26.59
CA LEU A 192 -20.51 20.72 -27.93
C LEU A 192 -19.42 20.92 -28.99
N GLN A 193 -18.57 21.94 -28.85
CA GLN A 193 -17.39 22.12 -29.71
C GLN A 193 -16.41 20.95 -29.56
N LEU A 194 -16.13 20.52 -28.32
CA LEU A 194 -15.26 19.39 -28.04
C LEU A 194 -15.80 18.06 -28.61
N LEU A 195 -17.11 17.79 -28.44
CA LEU A 195 -17.77 16.60 -28.98
C LEU A 195 -17.67 16.52 -30.50
N VAL A 196 -17.77 17.65 -31.21
CA VAL A 196 -17.63 17.69 -32.68
C VAL A 196 -16.16 17.61 -33.12
N LEU A 197 -15.23 18.18 -32.36
CA LEU A 197 -13.80 18.19 -32.70
C LEU A 197 -13.12 16.82 -32.44
N SER A 198 -13.62 16.04 -31.48
CA SER A 198 -13.01 14.76 -31.06
C SER A 198 -13.03 13.66 -32.13
N GLU A 199 -13.89 13.73 -33.14
CA GLU A 199 -13.97 12.69 -34.20
C GLU A 199 -13.28 13.09 -35.52
N ASN A 200 -13.04 14.38 -35.78
CA ASN A 200 -12.50 14.83 -37.06
C ASN A 200 -10.98 14.70 -37.20
N ASN A 201 -10.27 14.43 -36.10
CA ASN A 201 -8.85 14.13 -36.14
C ASN A 201 -8.62 12.64 -35.87
N GLU A 202 -8.18 11.91 -36.90
CA GLU A 202 -7.38 10.69 -36.71
C GLU A 202 -6.09 11.05 -35.95
N ILE A 203 -6.17 11.27 -34.64
CA ILE A 203 -5.01 11.09 -33.78
C ILE A 203 -5.03 9.62 -33.43
N LYS A 204 -4.14 8.83 -34.05
CA LYS A 204 -3.73 7.53 -33.53
C LYS A 204 -2.91 7.80 -32.26
N PRO A 205 -3.35 7.45 -31.04
CA PRO A 205 -2.45 7.23 -29.93
C PRO A 205 -2.23 5.72 -29.89
N ALA A 206 -1.48 5.20 -30.86
CA ALA A 206 -0.96 3.85 -30.73
C ALA A 206 0.12 3.88 -29.64
N GLN A 207 -0.18 3.20 -28.54
CA GLN A 207 0.74 2.64 -27.55
C GLN A 207 1.27 3.60 -26.49
N LEU A 208 0.55 3.68 -25.37
CA LEU A 208 1.01 3.32 -24.03
C LEU A 208 -0.18 3.42 -23.07
N ILE A 209 -0.24 2.46 -22.14
CA ILE A 209 -1.23 2.27 -21.05
C ILE A 209 -2.33 1.26 -21.38
N GLU A 210 -2.03 0.04 -20.92
CA GLU A 210 -2.87 -1.11 -20.56
C GLU A 210 -4.39 -1.02 -20.84
N GLU A 211 -4.85 -1.85 -21.78
CA GLU A 211 -6.25 -2.26 -21.87
C GLU A 211 -6.69 -2.93 -20.56
N LYS A 212 -7.53 -2.22 -19.80
CA LYS A 212 -8.38 -2.82 -18.76
C LYS A 212 -9.57 -3.46 -19.48
N PRO A 213 -9.83 -4.77 -19.39
CA PRO A 213 -10.87 -5.37 -20.19
C PRO A 213 -12.27 -4.95 -19.70
N ALA A 214 -13.12 -4.71 -20.69
CA ALA A 214 -14.48 -4.22 -20.62
C ALA A 214 -15.36 -4.91 -19.56
N GLN A 215 -16.18 -4.09 -18.90
CA GLN A 215 -17.21 -4.51 -17.97
C GLN A 215 -18.34 -5.21 -18.74
N THR A 216 -18.40 -6.54 -18.64
CA THR A 216 -19.60 -7.30 -18.99
C THR A 216 -20.40 -7.54 -17.71
N THR A 217 -21.63 -7.05 -17.70
CA THR A 217 -22.64 -7.21 -16.66
C THR A 217 -22.92 -8.68 -16.36
N THR A 218 -22.27 -9.24 -15.33
CA THR A 218 -22.72 -10.47 -14.66
C THR A 218 -22.39 -10.40 -13.17
N ASN A 219 -23.44 -10.38 -12.34
CA ASN A 219 -23.36 -10.50 -10.90
C ASN A 219 -22.90 -11.91 -10.54
N SER A 220 -21.61 -12.10 -10.32
CA SER A 220 -21.09 -13.37 -9.81
C SER A 220 -19.75 -13.17 -9.13
N ILE A 221 -19.48 -13.99 -8.13
CA ILE A 221 -18.37 -14.01 -7.15
C ILE A 221 -16.97 -13.69 -7.75
N LEU A 222 -16.79 -13.82 -9.06
CA LEU A 222 -15.61 -13.39 -9.79
C LEU A 222 -15.37 -11.86 -9.78
N GLN A 223 -16.42 -11.03 -9.79
CA GLN A 223 -16.25 -9.57 -9.62
C GLN A 223 -15.87 -9.21 -8.18
N TRP A 224 -16.41 -9.91 -7.18
CA TRP A 224 -15.96 -9.79 -5.79
C TRP A 224 -14.49 -10.22 -5.65
N GLY A 225 -14.08 -11.31 -6.33
CA GLY A 225 -12.70 -11.77 -6.38
C GLY A 225 -11.74 -10.80 -7.10
N LYS A 226 -12.14 -10.23 -8.24
CA LYS A 226 -11.36 -9.20 -8.94
C LYS A 226 -11.27 -7.90 -8.14
N GLY A 227 -12.36 -7.45 -7.52
CA GLY A 227 -12.39 -6.30 -6.62
C GLY A 227 -11.47 -6.51 -5.42
N ILE A 228 -11.53 -7.69 -4.79
CA ILE A 228 -10.63 -8.06 -3.71
C ILE A 228 -9.19 -8.14 -4.17
N ILE A 229 -8.87 -8.68 -5.35
CA ILE A 229 -7.48 -8.73 -5.85
C ILE A 229 -6.95 -7.34 -6.20
N GLN A 230 -7.80 -6.43 -6.65
CA GLN A 230 -7.42 -5.06 -7.01
C GLN A 230 -7.25 -4.17 -5.76
N ASP A 231 -8.14 -4.31 -4.78
CA ASP A 231 -8.06 -3.64 -3.47
C ASP A 231 -7.00 -4.27 -2.55
N LEU A 232 -6.80 -5.60 -2.63
CA LEU A 232 -5.67 -6.29 -1.99
C LEU A 232 -4.37 -6.08 -2.75
N GLY A 233 -4.36 -5.84 -4.05
CA GLY A 233 -3.12 -5.68 -4.82
C GLY A 233 -2.31 -4.49 -4.31
N LEU A 234 -3.00 -3.36 -4.07
CA LEU A 234 -2.40 -2.18 -3.47
C LEU A 234 -2.15 -2.37 -1.96
N GLY A 235 -3.08 -2.98 -1.23
CA GLY A 235 -2.95 -3.22 0.22
C GLY A 235 -1.85 -4.22 0.60
N PHE A 236 -1.73 -5.32 -0.14
CA PHE A 236 -0.73 -6.39 0.03
C PHE A 236 0.66 -5.93 -0.46
N GLY A 237 0.73 -5.13 -1.51
CA GLY A 237 1.97 -4.50 -1.95
C GLY A 237 2.53 -3.54 -0.90
N TRP A 238 1.71 -2.62 -0.39
CA TRP A 238 2.13 -1.70 0.67
C TRP A 238 2.41 -2.43 2.00
N ALA A 239 1.63 -3.44 2.36
CA ALA A 239 1.90 -4.26 3.54
C ALA A 239 3.27 -4.94 3.46
N ALA A 240 3.68 -5.43 2.28
CA ALA A 240 5.01 -5.99 2.07
C ALA A 240 6.11 -4.96 2.36
N VAL A 241 5.95 -3.74 1.83
CA VAL A 241 6.86 -2.62 2.05
C VAL A 241 6.90 -2.25 3.53
N TYR A 242 5.74 -2.09 4.17
CA TYR A 242 5.60 -1.75 5.59
C TYR A 242 6.33 -2.78 6.46
N PHE A 243 5.97 -4.06 6.37
CA PHE A 243 6.52 -5.10 7.24
C PHE A 243 8.01 -5.32 6.99
N THR A 244 8.48 -5.17 5.75
CA THR A 244 9.89 -5.34 5.40
C THR A 244 10.71 -4.14 5.89
N LEU A 245 10.31 -2.92 5.56
CA LEU A 245 11.08 -1.71 5.86
C LEU A 245 11.08 -1.39 7.35
N PHE A 246 9.94 -1.44 8.04
CA PHE A 246 9.93 -1.16 9.48
C PHE A 246 10.73 -2.20 10.25
N SER A 247 10.57 -3.49 9.93
CA SER A 247 11.36 -4.55 10.57
C SER A 247 12.86 -4.38 10.30
N LEU A 248 13.26 -3.93 9.11
CA LEU A 248 14.67 -3.66 8.80
C LEU A 248 15.19 -2.42 9.58
N LEU A 249 14.47 -1.29 9.49
CA LEU A 249 14.88 0.00 10.06
C LEU A 249 14.90 0.01 11.60
N TRP A 250 13.98 -0.73 12.23
CA TRP A 250 13.88 -0.84 13.69
C TRP A 250 14.36 -2.18 14.23
N ARG A 251 15.21 -2.89 13.48
CA ARG A 251 15.92 -4.11 13.93
C ARG A 251 14.97 -5.15 14.53
N GLY A 252 13.98 -5.54 13.75
CA GLY A 252 13.00 -6.57 14.08
C GLY A 252 11.73 -6.04 14.75
N GLN A 253 11.46 -4.73 14.71
CA GLN A 253 10.24 -4.14 15.25
C GLN A 253 9.43 -3.43 14.18
N THR A 254 8.12 -3.61 14.23
CA THR A 254 7.12 -2.79 13.56
C THR A 254 6.50 -1.84 14.59
N PRO A 255 5.74 -0.81 14.18
CA PRO A 255 5.05 0.07 15.11
C PRO A 255 4.25 -0.68 16.18
N GLY A 256 3.43 -1.67 15.80
CA GLY A 256 2.66 -2.48 16.74
C GLY A 256 3.53 -3.31 17.68
N LYS A 257 4.62 -3.90 17.17
CA LYS A 257 5.58 -4.65 18.00
C LYS A 257 6.32 -3.74 18.99
N LYS A 258 6.60 -2.50 18.60
CA LYS A 258 7.23 -1.50 19.46
C LYS A 258 6.32 -1.11 20.62
N VAL A 259 5.03 -0.90 20.36
CA VAL A 259 4.01 -0.66 21.39
C VAL A 259 3.90 -1.85 22.36
N CYS A 260 3.95 -3.08 21.84
CA CYS A 260 3.89 -4.29 22.67
C CYS A 260 5.23 -4.65 23.36
N ASN A 261 6.28 -3.86 23.16
CA ASN A 261 7.65 -4.13 23.62
C ASN A 261 8.14 -5.55 23.26
N ILE A 262 7.88 -5.97 22.02
CA ILE A 262 8.36 -7.23 21.46
C ILE A 262 9.26 -6.94 20.26
N ARG A 263 10.19 -7.86 19.99
CA ARG A 263 11.15 -7.74 18.89
C ARG A 263 11.41 -9.09 18.27
N VAL A 264 11.76 -9.06 16.99
CA VAL A 264 12.15 -10.24 16.24
C VAL A 264 13.67 -10.27 16.15
N VAL A 265 14.24 -11.43 16.40
CA VAL A 265 15.66 -11.71 16.25
C VAL A 265 15.87 -12.92 15.34
N ALA A 266 16.94 -12.92 14.55
CA ALA A 266 17.35 -14.10 13.82
C ALA A 266 17.96 -15.12 14.78
N LEU A 267 17.70 -16.41 14.56
CA LEU A 267 18.21 -17.49 15.43
C LEU A 267 19.73 -17.59 15.40
N ASN A 268 20.36 -17.15 14.31
CA ASN A 268 21.81 -17.11 14.14
C ASN A 268 22.49 -15.94 14.87
N GLY A 269 21.75 -15.08 15.59
CA GLY A 269 22.30 -13.94 16.32
C GLY A 269 22.70 -12.74 15.44
N GLU A 270 22.65 -12.86 14.12
CA GLU A 270 22.97 -11.77 13.21
C GLU A 270 21.82 -10.74 13.11
N PRO A 271 22.12 -9.49 12.68
CA PRO A 271 21.09 -8.53 12.32
C PRO A 271 20.20 -9.07 11.18
N LEU A 272 18.89 -8.83 11.28
CA LEU A 272 17.93 -9.22 10.24
C LEU A 272 18.26 -8.57 8.89
N GLY A 273 18.40 -9.40 7.85
CA GLY A 273 18.56 -8.95 6.49
C GLY A 273 17.22 -8.56 5.84
N LEU A 274 17.32 -7.94 4.65
CA LEU A 274 16.15 -7.56 3.85
C LEU A 274 15.36 -8.80 3.41
N LEU A 275 16.05 -9.84 2.92
CA LEU A 275 15.41 -11.09 2.51
C LEU A 275 14.77 -11.83 3.68
N ASP A 276 15.37 -11.77 4.88
CA ASP A 276 14.74 -12.34 6.07
C ASP A 276 13.44 -11.60 6.39
N CYS A 277 13.46 -10.27 6.38
CA CYS A 277 12.27 -9.46 6.64
C CYS A 277 11.16 -9.69 5.59
N PHE A 278 11.53 -9.78 4.31
CA PHE A 278 10.60 -10.05 3.21
C PHE A 278 10.05 -11.49 3.27
N GLY A 279 10.90 -12.48 3.56
CA GLY A 279 10.48 -13.87 3.75
C GLY A 279 9.49 -14.02 4.90
N ARG A 280 9.68 -13.27 5.99
CA ARG A 280 8.70 -13.22 7.08
C ARG A 280 7.39 -12.60 6.66
N TYR A 281 7.42 -11.54 5.84
CA TYR A 281 6.20 -10.99 5.25
C TYR A 281 5.43 -12.05 4.47
N GLY A 282 6.10 -12.76 3.55
CA GLY A 282 5.52 -13.88 2.81
C GLY A 282 4.96 -14.98 3.72
N GLY A 283 5.62 -15.23 4.85
CA GLY A 283 5.14 -16.14 5.88
C GLY A 283 3.80 -15.74 6.52
N TYR A 284 3.46 -14.45 6.63
CA TYR A 284 2.11 -14.05 7.06
C TYR A 284 1.07 -14.46 6.00
N GLY A 285 1.39 -14.32 4.71
CA GLY A 285 0.56 -14.83 3.62
C GLY A 285 0.34 -16.34 3.71
N ALA A 286 1.40 -17.11 3.95
CA ALA A 286 1.32 -18.55 4.17
C ALA A 286 0.48 -18.91 5.43
N GLY A 287 0.54 -18.09 6.48
CA GLY A 287 -0.31 -18.22 7.66
C GLY A 287 -1.80 -18.09 7.34
N PHE A 288 -2.17 -17.15 6.47
CA PHE A 288 -3.55 -17.05 5.97
C PHE A 288 -3.93 -18.22 5.06
N ALA A 289 -3.05 -18.62 4.15
CA ALA A 289 -3.29 -19.74 3.23
C ALA A 289 -3.50 -21.08 3.96
N THR A 290 -2.91 -21.24 5.14
CA THR A 290 -3.09 -22.42 6.01
C THR A 290 -4.30 -22.31 6.94
N GLY A 291 -5.23 -21.38 6.70
CA GLY A 291 -6.43 -21.21 7.52
C GLY A 291 -6.12 -20.73 8.95
N LEU A 292 -5.12 -19.85 9.10
CA LEU A 292 -4.60 -19.35 10.37
C LEU A 292 -3.88 -20.38 11.25
N LEU A 293 -3.87 -21.67 10.90
CA LEU A 293 -3.13 -22.69 11.65
C LEU A 293 -1.64 -22.35 11.76
N GLY A 294 -1.05 -21.77 10.70
CA GLY A 294 0.33 -21.29 10.73
C GLY A 294 0.62 -20.26 11.82
N PHE A 295 -0.36 -19.42 12.18
CA PHE A 295 -0.25 -18.47 13.30
C PHE A 295 -0.50 -19.16 14.65
N LEU A 296 -1.43 -20.11 14.70
CA LEU A 296 -1.75 -20.87 15.91
C LEU A 296 -0.59 -21.75 16.38
N GLN A 297 0.41 -22.04 15.53
CA GLN A 297 1.61 -22.78 15.92
C GLN A 297 2.31 -22.22 17.16
N VAL A 298 2.20 -20.92 17.43
CA VAL A 298 2.72 -20.28 18.66
C VAL A 298 2.22 -20.97 19.94
N TYR A 299 1.01 -21.55 19.93
CA TYR A 299 0.42 -22.20 21.10
C TYR A 299 0.99 -23.58 21.42
N TRP A 300 1.65 -24.26 20.49
CA TRP A 300 2.23 -25.60 20.72
C TRP A 300 3.71 -25.71 20.37
N ASP A 301 4.28 -24.75 19.64
CA ASP A 301 5.71 -24.73 19.31
C ASP A 301 6.59 -24.45 20.54
N PRO A 302 7.69 -25.21 20.78
CA PRO A 302 8.55 -25.03 21.95
C PRO A 302 9.13 -23.62 22.09
N ASN A 303 9.48 -22.95 20.99
CA ASN A 303 10.02 -21.58 21.03
C ASN A 303 8.96 -20.53 20.68
N ARG A 304 7.67 -20.90 20.76
CA ARG A 304 6.53 -20.05 20.37
C ARG A 304 6.67 -19.49 18.95
N GLN A 305 7.25 -20.23 18.02
CA GLN A 305 7.42 -19.79 16.64
C GLN A 305 6.13 -20.03 15.83
N ALA A 306 5.73 -19.01 15.06
CA ALA A 306 4.70 -19.15 14.04
C ALA A 306 5.33 -19.56 12.69
N ILE A 307 4.50 -19.86 11.69
CA ILE A 307 4.97 -20.22 10.34
C ILE A 307 5.90 -19.17 9.74
N GLN A 308 5.59 -17.88 9.91
CA GLN A 308 6.45 -16.80 9.43
C GLN A 308 7.79 -16.72 10.16
N ASP A 309 7.85 -17.14 11.41
CA ASP A 309 9.09 -17.14 12.16
C ASP A 309 10.00 -18.28 11.70
N LYS A 310 9.41 -19.44 11.41
CA LYS A 310 10.10 -20.63 10.90
C LYS A 310 10.66 -20.44 9.50
N ILE A 311 9.89 -19.83 8.60
CA ILE A 311 10.30 -19.58 7.21
C ILE A 311 11.60 -18.78 7.14
N SER A 312 11.81 -17.84 8.06
CA SER A 312 13.01 -16.99 8.06
C SER A 312 13.96 -17.27 9.21
N ALA A 313 13.85 -18.44 9.87
CA ALA A 313 14.70 -18.83 11.00
C ALA A 313 14.84 -17.71 12.05
N THR A 314 13.71 -17.17 12.50
CA THR A 314 13.63 -16.08 13.48
C THR A 314 12.81 -16.47 14.70
N VAL A 315 12.92 -15.71 15.78
CA VAL A 315 12.09 -15.86 16.97
C VAL A 315 11.67 -14.48 17.51
N VAL A 316 10.56 -14.45 18.23
CA VAL A 316 10.02 -13.20 18.81
C VAL A 316 10.26 -13.17 20.31
N ILE A 317 11.09 -12.21 20.72
CA ILE A 317 11.47 -12.00 22.11
C ILE A 317 10.68 -10.86 22.74
N GLN A 318 10.58 -10.89 24.06
CA GLN A 318 10.12 -9.76 24.87
C GLN A 318 11.31 -8.85 25.18
N GLY A 319 11.16 -7.56 24.92
CA GLY A 319 12.17 -6.55 25.27
C GLY A 319 13.35 -6.43 24.28
N SER A 320 14.54 -6.17 24.82
CA SER A 320 15.75 -5.90 24.05
C SER A 320 16.67 -7.11 23.99
N VAL A 321 17.37 -7.28 22.87
CA VAL A 321 18.40 -8.33 22.69
C VAL A 321 19.54 -8.17 23.69
N LYS A 322 19.85 -6.93 24.11
CA LYS A 322 20.94 -6.62 25.05
C LYS A 322 20.54 -6.78 26.53
N GLN A 323 19.42 -7.43 26.82
CA GLN A 323 18.99 -7.63 28.21
C GLN A 323 19.92 -8.61 28.93
N ILE A 324 20.17 -8.34 30.21
CA ILE A 324 21.00 -9.20 31.06
C ILE A 324 20.17 -10.42 31.44
N VAL A 325 20.60 -11.60 30.96
CA VAL A 325 19.94 -12.88 31.24
C VAL A 325 20.76 -13.65 32.26
N ASN A 326 20.24 -13.72 33.49
CA ASN A 326 20.78 -14.50 34.60
C ASN A 326 19.76 -15.55 35.05
N ILE A 327 20.18 -16.49 35.89
CA ILE A 327 19.32 -17.56 36.44
C ILE A 327 18.06 -16.97 37.08
N GLU A 328 18.22 -15.96 37.94
CA GLU A 328 17.09 -15.28 38.59
C GLU A 328 16.11 -14.66 37.60
N THR A 329 16.59 -14.09 36.49
CA THR A 329 15.74 -13.50 35.45
C THR A 329 14.92 -14.58 34.73
N VAL A 330 15.54 -15.72 34.44
CA VAL A 330 14.89 -16.88 33.82
C VAL A 330 13.83 -17.43 34.78
N GLU A 331 14.21 -17.71 36.02
CA GLU A 331 13.27 -18.21 37.04
C GLU A 331 12.11 -17.25 37.26
N LYS A 332 12.35 -15.94 37.35
CA LYS A 332 11.29 -14.95 37.52
C LYS A 332 10.35 -14.91 36.32
N THR A 333 10.87 -15.02 35.11
CA THR A 333 10.06 -15.04 33.88
C THR A 333 9.18 -16.28 33.83
N VAL A 334 9.75 -17.42 34.19
CA VAL A 334 9.09 -18.72 34.18
C VAL A 334 8.04 -18.80 35.28
N LYS A 335 8.35 -18.37 36.51
CA LYS A 335 7.43 -18.37 37.68
C LYS A 335 6.30 -17.33 37.59
N ALA A 336 6.43 -16.31 36.74
CA ALA A 336 5.42 -15.25 36.59
C ALA A 336 4.22 -15.65 35.71
N LYS A 337 4.17 -16.89 35.21
CA LYS A 337 3.12 -17.42 34.34
C LYS A 337 2.67 -18.79 34.79
#